data_AF-A0A7C9EC13-F1
#
_entry.id   AF-A0A7C9EC13-F1
#
_cell.length_a   1.000
_cell.length_b   1.000
_cell.length_c   1.000
_cell.angle_alpha   90.00
_cell.angle_beta   90.00
_cell.angle_gamma   90.00
#
_symmetry.space_group_name_H-M   'P 1'
#
loop_
_entity.id
_entity.type
_entity.pdbx_description
1 polymer ?
#
loop_
_entity_poly.entity_id
_entity_poly.type
_entity_poly.pdbx_seq_one_letter_code
_entity_poly.pdbx_strand_id
1 'polypeptide(L)'
;MTFSSESGKWEEKSANYMLGMHLWRPGGVFEFDGRLFWIDMSCGLIVWDDPFSSESKVQCGFIPLPQGSWRRFDTPGLEEERCVGGGGGYIQYLEIVDGVGLKLWRLEDYQGGEWGLVHNVSLMDVWSDESYLACGLPKLSPSVNLIHPFEEDVAFFVVKDKIFSVDIGKKKVLGCG
;
A
#
# COMPACT_ATOMS: atom_id res chain seq x y z
N MET A 1 0.70 17.00 -15.29
CA MET A 1 -0.37 17.74 -16.01
C MET A 1 -1.67 17.50 -15.30
N THR A 2 -2.55 18.49 -15.24
CA THR A 2 -3.88 18.41 -14.63
C THR A 2 -4.93 18.81 -15.66
N PHE A 3 -6.07 18.12 -15.67
CA PHE A 3 -7.19 18.47 -16.55
C PHE A 3 -8.26 19.22 -15.77
N SER A 4 -8.69 20.37 -16.28
CA SER A 4 -9.83 21.13 -15.74
C SER A 4 -11.07 20.80 -16.57
N SER A 5 -12.08 20.19 -15.93
CA SER A 5 -13.37 19.93 -16.56
C SER A 5 -14.16 21.21 -16.85
N GLU A 6 -13.94 22.27 -16.07
CA GLU A 6 -14.59 23.58 -16.25
C GLU A 6 -14.10 24.29 -17.51
N SER A 7 -12.78 24.31 -17.73
CA SER A 7 -12.19 25.00 -18.89
C SER A 7 -12.01 24.08 -20.10
N GLY A 8 -12.07 22.76 -19.90
CA GLY A 8 -11.81 21.75 -20.92
C GLY A 8 -10.35 21.67 -21.35
N LYS A 9 -9.41 22.17 -20.53
CA LYS A 9 -7.99 22.32 -20.88
C LYS A 9 -7.09 21.50 -19.98
N TRP A 10 -5.96 21.09 -20.56
CA TRP A 10 -4.83 20.55 -19.83
C TRP A 10 -3.91 21.69 -19.40
N GLU A 11 -3.47 21.63 -18.15
CA GLU A 11 -2.48 22.54 -17.59
C GLU A 11 -1.22 21.77 -17.23
N GLU A 12 -0.08 22.30 -17.64
CA GLU A 12 1.22 21.77 -17.25
C GLU A 12 1.61 22.36 -15.89
N LYS A 13 1.97 21.46 -14.96
CA LYS A 13 2.50 21.82 -13.65
C LYS A 13 3.87 21.19 -13.52
N SER A 14 4.85 22.01 -13.20
CA SER A 14 6.21 21.56 -12.94
C SER A 14 6.31 21.01 -11.52
N ALA A 15 7.13 19.97 -11.33
CA ALA A 15 7.47 19.43 -10.01
C ALA A 15 8.98 19.57 -9.78
N ASN A 16 9.41 19.66 -8.52
CA ASN A 16 10.83 19.52 -8.20
C ASN A 16 11.33 18.13 -8.59
N TYR A 17 12.54 18.07 -9.13
CA TYR A 17 13.21 16.80 -9.39
C TYR A 17 13.65 16.17 -8.07
N MET A 18 13.28 14.91 -7.84
CA MET A 18 13.82 14.11 -6.75
C MET A 18 14.89 13.15 -7.29
N LEU A 19 16.04 13.12 -6.63
CA LEU A 19 17.13 12.21 -6.97
C LEU A 19 16.62 10.76 -6.96
N GLY A 20 16.90 10.02 -8.02
CA GLY A 20 16.47 8.62 -8.16
C GLY A 20 15.12 8.40 -8.87
N MET A 21 14.38 9.46 -9.22
CA MET A 21 13.10 9.33 -9.95
C MET A 21 13.19 8.52 -11.26
N HIS A 22 14.35 8.44 -11.90
CA HIS A 22 14.54 7.67 -13.14
C HIS A 22 14.60 6.15 -12.92
N LEU A 23 14.76 5.69 -11.68
CA LEU A 23 14.75 4.27 -11.31
C LEU A 23 13.40 3.84 -10.70
N TRP A 24 12.41 4.73 -10.73
CA TRP A 24 11.10 4.53 -10.16
C TRP A 24 10.34 3.40 -10.88
N ARG A 25 9.73 2.51 -10.11
CA ARG A 25 8.78 1.50 -10.59
C ARG A 25 7.35 1.86 -10.17
N PRO A 26 6.48 2.29 -11.09
CA PRO A 26 5.13 2.74 -10.73
C PRO A 26 4.28 1.56 -10.26
N GLY A 27 3.91 1.56 -8.98
CA GLY A 27 3.05 0.55 -8.34
C GLY A 27 1.60 0.97 -8.15
N GLY A 28 1.26 2.24 -8.42
CA GLY A 28 -0.09 2.78 -8.28
C GLY A 28 -0.11 4.21 -7.79
N VAL A 29 -1.33 4.76 -7.67
CA VAL A 29 -1.57 6.10 -7.10
C VAL A 29 -2.87 6.08 -6.31
N PHE A 30 -2.89 6.79 -5.18
CA PHE A 30 -4.12 7.06 -4.42
C PHE A 30 -4.13 8.49 -3.88
N GLU A 31 -5.32 8.98 -3.57
CA GLU A 31 -5.52 10.26 -2.88
C GLU A 31 -5.73 9.98 -1.39
N PHE A 32 -5.14 10.83 -0.55
CA PHE A 32 -5.36 10.83 0.89
C PHE A 32 -5.16 12.25 1.43
N ASP A 33 -6.16 12.77 2.16
CA ASP A 33 -6.13 14.09 2.81
C ASP A 33 -5.76 15.25 1.86
N GLY A 34 -6.31 15.24 0.65
CA GLY A 34 -6.09 16.24 -0.40
C GLY A 34 -4.78 16.08 -1.18
N ARG A 35 -3.96 15.08 -0.84
CA ARG A 35 -2.65 14.83 -1.47
C ARG A 35 -2.67 13.59 -2.33
N LEU A 36 -1.86 13.57 -3.37
CA LEU A 36 -1.66 12.37 -4.18
C LEU A 36 -0.38 11.65 -3.78
N PHE A 37 -0.47 10.32 -3.71
CA PHE A 37 0.61 9.42 -3.34
C PHE A 37 0.91 8.48 -4.49
N TRP A 38 2.08 8.60 -5.12
CA TRP A 38 2.57 7.59 -6.06
C TRP A 38 3.36 6.56 -5.31
N ILE A 39 3.08 5.30 -5.59
CA ILE A 39 3.69 4.17 -4.90
C ILE A 39 4.84 3.61 -5.73
N ASP A 40 5.97 3.36 -5.09
CA ASP A 40 6.98 2.42 -5.54
C ASP A 40 7.17 1.36 -4.45
N MET A 41 6.76 0.12 -4.76
CA MET A 41 6.78 -1.00 -3.81
C MET A 41 8.19 -1.39 -3.38
N SER A 42 9.25 -0.92 -4.05
CA SER A 42 10.63 -1.22 -3.69
C SER A 42 11.22 -0.20 -2.70
N CYS A 43 10.74 1.04 -2.67
CA CYS A 43 11.44 2.10 -1.93
C CYS A 43 10.57 3.10 -1.15
N GLY A 44 9.36 3.46 -1.61
CA GLY A 44 8.57 4.46 -0.88
C GLY A 44 7.46 5.12 -1.68
N LEU A 45 7.02 6.28 -1.18
CA LEU A 45 5.93 7.08 -1.72
C LEU A 45 6.43 8.46 -2.14
N ILE A 46 5.97 8.94 -3.29
CA ILE A 46 6.05 10.36 -3.64
C ILE A 46 4.75 10.99 -3.20
N VAL A 47 4.86 12.08 -2.45
CA VAL A 47 3.73 12.89 -2.04
C VAL A 47 3.69 14.14 -2.90
N TRP A 48 2.52 14.42 -3.47
CA TRP A 48 2.24 15.68 -4.15
C TRP A 48 1.13 16.40 -3.38
N ASP A 49 1.51 17.48 -2.68
CA ASP A 49 0.70 18.11 -1.64
C ASP A 49 -0.61 18.74 -2.14
N ASP A 50 -0.60 19.40 -3.31
CA ASP A 50 -1.83 19.90 -3.92
C ASP A 50 -1.71 19.88 -5.46
N PRO A 51 -2.19 18.83 -6.13
CA PRO A 51 -2.18 18.74 -7.58
C PRO A 51 -3.14 19.72 -8.24
N PHE A 52 -4.12 20.29 -7.54
CA PHE A 52 -5.14 21.17 -8.11
C PHE A 52 -4.96 22.65 -7.75
N SER A 53 -3.99 22.98 -6.90
CA SER A 53 -3.57 24.36 -6.58
C SER A 53 -3.37 25.22 -7.84
N SER A 54 -3.65 26.52 -7.76
CA SER A 54 -3.32 27.46 -8.85
C SER A 54 -1.81 27.65 -9.07
N GLU A 55 -0.97 27.00 -8.26
CA GLU A 55 0.48 27.08 -8.33
C GLU A 55 1.02 26.33 -9.57
N SER A 56 1.94 26.98 -10.28
CA SER A 56 2.58 26.42 -11.48
C SER A 56 3.74 25.47 -11.17
N LYS A 57 4.22 25.50 -9.93
CA LYS A 57 5.28 24.63 -9.42
C LYS A 57 4.83 23.96 -8.14
N VAL A 58 4.85 22.64 -8.12
CA VAL A 58 4.45 21.87 -6.95
C VAL A 58 5.66 21.28 -6.25
N GLN A 59 5.59 21.23 -4.92
CA GLN A 59 6.56 20.56 -4.08
C GLN A 59 6.13 19.11 -3.92
N CYS A 60 7.06 18.22 -4.24
CA CYS A 60 6.96 16.80 -4.01
C CYS A 60 7.89 16.38 -2.88
N GLY A 61 7.35 15.62 -1.94
CA GLY A 61 8.09 14.95 -0.87
C GLY A 61 8.32 13.47 -1.18
N PHE A 62 9.22 12.85 -0.44
CA PHE A 62 9.44 11.41 -0.48
C PHE A 62 9.32 10.81 0.92
N ILE A 63 8.52 9.76 1.05
CA ILE A 63 8.35 8.98 2.28
C ILE A 63 8.94 7.59 2.02
N PRO A 64 10.03 7.19 2.70
CA PRO A 64 10.59 5.85 2.55
C PRO A 64 9.59 4.80 3.07
N LEU A 65 9.66 3.58 2.55
CA LEU A 65 8.98 2.43 3.17
C LEU A 65 9.50 2.18 4.60
N PRO A 66 8.79 1.38 5.42
CA PRO A 66 9.28 0.99 6.73
C PRO A 66 10.72 0.46 6.72
N GLN A 67 11.43 0.67 7.83
CA GLN A 67 12.83 0.29 7.94
C GLN A 67 13.02 -1.21 7.63
N GLY A 68 13.94 -1.50 6.70
CA GLY A 68 14.24 -2.87 6.26
C GLY A 68 13.35 -3.39 5.13
N SER A 69 12.30 -2.66 4.73
CA SER A 69 11.45 -3.03 3.59
C SER A 69 12.00 -2.55 2.24
N TRP A 70 13.05 -1.72 2.22
CA TRP A 70 13.72 -1.34 0.97
C TRP A 70 14.21 -2.57 0.18
N ARG A 71 13.99 -2.56 -1.13
CA ARG A 71 14.47 -3.56 -2.08
C ARG A 71 14.99 -2.85 -3.32
N ARG A 72 15.82 -3.56 -4.09
CA ARG A 72 16.21 -3.07 -5.42
C ARG A 72 14.98 -2.99 -6.32
N PHE A 73 14.93 -1.98 -7.18
CA PHE A 73 13.80 -1.75 -8.10
C PHE A 73 13.51 -2.94 -9.03
N ASP A 74 14.54 -3.74 -9.35
CA ASP A 74 14.49 -4.94 -10.19
C ASP A 74 14.08 -6.21 -9.44
N THR A 75 13.73 -6.11 -8.15
CA THR A 75 13.25 -7.27 -7.38
C THR A 75 11.89 -7.73 -7.93
N PRO A 76 11.75 -9.00 -8.36
CA PRO A 76 10.48 -9.53 -8.85
C PRO A 76 9.49 -9.81 -7.70
N GLY A 77 8.20 -9.86 -7.99
CA GLY A 77 7.15 -10.30 -7.06
C GLY A 77 6.73 -9.29 -5.97
N LEU A 78 7.32 -8.09 -5.94
CA LEU A 78 6.99 -7.10 -4.91
C LEU A 78 5.50 -6.71 -4.90
N GLU A 79 4.85 -6.65 -6.06
CA GLU A 79 3.41 -6.34 -6.16
C GLU A 79 2.51 -7.47 -5.63
N GLU A 80 3.03 -8.69 -5.52
CA GLU A 80 2.29 -9.83 -4.94
C GLU A 80 2.47 -9.88 -3.42
N GLU A 81 3.60 -9.41 -2.90
CA GLU A 81 3.94 -9.49 -1.48
C GLU A 81 3.55 -8.24 -0.70
N ARG A 82 3.36 -7.10 -1.38
CA ARG A 82 3.23 -5.79 -0.75
C ARG A 82 2.00 -5.02 -1.24
N CYS A 83 1.40 -4.28 -0.33
CA CYS A 83 0.34 -3.34 -0.66
C CYS A 83 0.52 -2.04 0.12
N VAL A 84 0.27 -0.91 -0.54
CA VAL A 84 0.15 0.40 0.09
C VAL A 84 -1.20 0.97 -0.29
N GLY A 85 -1.91 1.56 0.67
CA GLY A 85 -3.12 2.31 0.38
C GLY A 85 -3.63 3.09 1.58
N GLY A 86 -4.64 3.91 1.33
CA GLY A 86 -5.45 4.53 2.38
C GLY A 86 -6.51 3.55 2.89
N GLY A 87 -6.60 3.36 4.21
CA GLY A 87 -7.58 2.50 4.87
C GLY A 87 -7.84 2.93 6.30
N GLY A 88 -9.12 2.99 6.69
CA GLY A 88 -9.52 3.32 8.06
C GLY A 88 -9.04 4.67 8.59
N GLY A 89 -8.74 5.63 7.71
CA GLY A 89 -8.18 6.93 8.09
C GLY A 89 -6.65 6.95 8.25
N TYR A 90 -5.95 5.92 7.77
CA TYR A 90 -4.49 5.84 7.78
C TYR A 90 -3.95 5.56 6.38
N ILE A 91 -2.72 5.98 6.13
CA ILE A 91 -1.90 5.37 5.08
C ILE A 91 -1.24 4.14 5.67
N GLN A 92 -1.38 3.02 4.98
CA GLN A 92 -0.97 1.72 5.48
C GLN A 92 -0.03 1.03 4.49
N TYR A 93 0.94 0.30 5.03
CA TYR A 93 1.82 -0.59 4.29
C TYR A 93 1.66 -2.00 4.84
N LEU A 94 1.39 -2.96 3.95
CA LEU A 94 1.25 -4.37 4.27
C LEU A 94 2.31 -5.15 3.51
N GLU A 95 3.01 -6.06 4.20
CA GLU A 95 4.04 -6.91 3.61
C GLU A 95 3.88 -8.35 4.08
N ILE A 96 3.90 -9.29 3.13
CA ILE A 96 4.15 -10.70 3.39
C ILE A 96 5.67 -10.91 3.42
N VAL A 97 6.18 -11.40 4.54
CA VAL A 97 7.62 -11.61 4.76
C VAL A 97 7.91 -13.10 4.71
N ASP A 98 8.84 -13.49 3.83
CA ASP A 98 9.29 -14.88 3.63
C ASP A 98 8.15 -15.89 3.37
N GLY A 99 7.02 -15.42 2.84
CA GLY A 99 5.82 -16.22 2.54
C GLY A 99 5.07 -16.77 3.77
N VAL A 100 5.46 -16.37 4.98
CA VAL A 100 4.92 -16.94 6.25
C VAL A 100 4.61 -15.89 7.31
N GLY A 101 5.19 -14.70 7.23
CA GLY A 101 4.89 -13.57 8.10
C GLY A 101 4.01 -12.54 7.39
N LEU A 102 3.14 -11.87 8.14
CA LEU A 102 2.33 -10.75 7.67
C LEU A 102 2.55 -9.57 8.61
N LYS A 103 2.98 -8.44 8.06
CA LYS A 103 3.21 -7.23 8.85
C LYS A 103 2.42 -6.06 8.28
N LEU A 104 1.74 -5.32 9.16
CA LEU A 104 0.98 -4.11 8.83
C LEU A 104 1.58 -2.93 9.58
N TRP A 105 1.91 -1.88 8.84
CA TRP A 105 2.37 -0.61 9.36
C TRP A 105 1.38 0.50 9.01
N ARG A 106 1.33 1.53 9.85
CA ARG A 106 0.60 2.77 9.61
C ARG A 106 1.59 3.93 9.61
N LEU A 107 1.41 4.88 8.69
CA LEU A 107 2.21 6.09 8.65
C LEU A 107 1.76 7.00 9.80
N GLU A 108 2.68 7.30 10.72
CA GLU A 108 2.41 8.12 11.92
C GLU A 108 2.76 9.59 11.69
N ASP A 109 3.85 9.86 10.97
CA ASP A 109 4.28 11.21 10.60
C ASP A 109 4.60 11.29 9.10
N TYR A 110 3.82 12.11 8.39
CA TYR A 110 4.03 12.43 6.98
C TYR A 110 5.35 13.12 6.70
N GLN A 111 5.80 14.01 7.60
CA GLN A 111 6.98 14.83 7.37
C GLN A 111 8.26 14.09 7.73
N GLY A 112 8.25 13.34 8.84
CA GLY A 112 9.34 12.47 9.25
C GLY A 112 9.43 11.17 8.44
N GLY A 113 8.34 10.77 7.76
CA GLY A 113 8.26 9.49 7.07
C GLY A 113 8.31 8.31 8.06
N GLU A 114 7.71 8.48 9.23
CA GLU A 114 7.77 7.52 10.33
C GLU A 114 6.60 6.54 10.25
N TRP A 115 6.93 5.25 10.31
CA TRP A 115 5.96 4.15 10.25
C TRP A 115 5.89 3.41 11.59
N GLY A 116 4.69 3.31 12.13
CA GLY A 116 4.39 2.47 13.29
C GLY A 116 4.01 1.06 12.86
N LEU A 117 4.71 0.04 13.37
CA LEU A 117 4.30 -1.36 13.19
C LEU A 117 3.10 -1.66 14.09
N VAL A 118 1.96 -1.99 13.47
CA VAL A 118 0.70 -2.24 14.20
C VAL A 118 0.47 -3.73 14.40
N HIS A 119 0.68 -4.53 13.35
CA HIS A 119 0.52 -5.99 13.44
C HIS A 119 1.74 -6.72 12.90
N ASN A 120 2.09 -7.81 13.58
CA ASN A 120 3.10 -8.77 13.15
C ASN A 120 2.57 -10.19 13.44
N VAL A 121 2.08 -10.84 12.39
CA VAL A 121 1.27 -12.07 12.48
C VAL A 121 1.93 -13.18 11.69
N SER A 122 1.87 -14.41 12.18
CA SER A 122 2.20 -15.57 11.35
C SER A 122 1.00 -16.00 10.51
N LEU A 123 1.19 -16.23 9.22
CA LEU A 123 0.16 -16.84 8.37
C LEU A 123 -0.24 -18.23 8.86
N MET A 124 0.62 -18.92 9.62
CA MET A 124 0.26 -20.19 10.27
C MET A 124 -0.85 -20.04 11.29
N ASP A 125 -0.91 -18.91 12.01
CA ASP A 125 -2.01 -18.62 12.93
C ASP A 125 -3.32 -18.46 12.15
N VAL A 126 -3.29 -17.72 11.04
CA VAL A 126 -4.46 -17.50 10.16
C VAL A 126 -4.91 -18.83 9.55
N TRP A 127 -4.00 -19.65 9.01
CA TRP A 127 -4.30 -20.94 8.40
C TRP A 127 -4.84 -22.00 9.38
N SER A 128 -4.61 -21.80 10.67
CA SER A 128 -5.04 -22.72 11.72
C SER A 128 -6.36 -22.32 12.36
N ASP A 129 -6.84 -21.10 12.11
CA ASP A 129 -8.14 -20.62 12.59
C ASP A 129 -9.30 -21.30 11.85
N GLU A 130 -10.40 -21.55 12.58
CA GLU A 130 -11.60 -22.21 12.06
C GLU A 130 -12.19 -21.47 10.84
N SER A 131 -12.10 -20.13 10.80
CA SER A 131 -12.60 -19.33 9.69
C SER A 131 -11.87 -19.61 8.38
N TYR A 132 -10.54 -19.82 8.42
CA TYR A 132 -9.75 -20.17 7.25
C TYR A 132 -10.04 -21.59 6.77
N LEU A 133 -10.14 -22.53 7.72
CA LEU A 133 -10.46 -23.93 7.44
C LEU A 133 -11.87 -24.07 6.82
N ALA A 134 -12.83 -23.29 7.30
CA ALA A 134 -14.20 -23.27 6.78
C ALA A 134 -14.28 -22.84 5.30
N CYS A 135 -13.37 -21.97 4.85
CA CYS A 135 -13.28 -21.58 3.44
C CYS A 135 -12.59 -22.63 2.54
N GLY A 136 -12.02 -23.70 3.10
CA GLY A 136 -11.33 -24.75 2.34
C GLY A 136 -10.18 -24.22 1.48
N LEU A 137 -9.49 -23.19 1.96
CA LEU A 137 -8.36 -22.56 1.27
C LEU A 137 -7.08 -23.39 1.46
N PRO A 138 -6.20 -23.48 0.44
CA PRO A 138 -4.92 -24.16 0.59
C PRO A 138 -4.00 -23.38 1.54
N LYS A 139 -3.13 -24.07 2.28
CA LYS A 139 -2.10 -23.45 3.13
C LYS A 139 -0.86 -23.10 2.30
N LEU A 140 -1.00 -22.10 1.45
CA LEU A 140 0.07 -21.54 0.62
C LEU A 140 0.21 -20.05 0.94
N SER A 141 1.40 -19.49 0.72
CA SER A 141 1.57 -18.03 0.77
C SER A 141 0.59 -17.39 -0.21
N PRO A 142 -0.31 -16.50 0.25
CA PRO A 142 -1.17 -15.75 -0.65
C PRO A 142 -0.37 -14.59 -1.27
N SER A 143 -0.97 -13.96 -2.28
CA SER A 143 -0.59 -12.62 -2.72
C SER A 143 -1.51 -11.59 -2.05
N VAL A 144 -0.96 -10.45 -1.65
CA VAL A 144 -1.75 -9.31 -1.17
C VAL A 144 -2.40 -8.61 -2.36
N ASN A 145 -3.67 -8.19 -2.22
CA ASN A 145 -4.38 -7.49 -3.28
C ASN A 145 -4.65 -6.02 -2.89
N LEU A 146 -5.46 -5.80 -1.86
CA LEU A 146 -5.84 -4.46 -1.41
C LEU A 146 -6.09 -4.39 0.09
N ILE A 147 -5.86 -3.21 0.67
CA ILE A 147 -6.26 -2.86 2.03
C ILE A 147 -7.71 -2.36 2.01
N HIS A 148 -8.52 -2.75 2.98
CA HIS A 148 -9.90 -2.33 3.04
C HIS A 148 -9.98 -0.81 3.23
N PRO A 149 -10.77 -0.08 2.42
CA PRO A 149 -10.78 1.39 2.46
C PRO A 149 -11.37 2.00 3.73
N PHE A 150 -11.92 1.19 4.64
CA PHE A 150 -12.74 1.66 5.78
C PHE A 150 -12.39 0.92 7.07
N GLU A 151 -12.16 -0.40 7.01
CA GLU A 151 -11.77 -1.22 8.15
C GLU A 151 -10.25 -1.31 8.23
N GLU A 152 -9.65 -0.65 9.23
CA GLU A 152 -8.20 -0.42 9.34
C GLU A 152 -7.34 -1.69 9.42
N ASP A 153 -7.89 -2.82 9.83
CA ASP A 153 -7.15 -4.07 10.00
C ASP A 153 -7.56 -5.16 9.02
N VAL A 154 -8.38 -4.82 8.01
CA VAL A 154 -8.87 -5.78 7.03
C VAL A 154 -8.12 -5.61 5.71
N ALA A 155 -7.61 -6.71 5.16
CA ALA A 155 -7.01 -6.75 3.84
C ALA A 155 -7.50 -7.95 3.04
N PHE A 156 -7.45 -7.82 1.71
CA PHE A 156 -7.84 -8.85 0.77
C PHE A 156 -6.61 -9.50 0.16
N PHE A 157 -6.69 -10.82 0.03
CA PHE A 157 -5.63 -11.70 -0.41
C PHE A 157 -6.14 -12.60 -1.52
N VAL A 158 -5.23 -13.04 -2.37
CA VAL A 158 -5.50 -14.04 -3.41
C VAL A 158 -4.65 -15.26 -3.12
N VAL A 159 -5.25 -16.45 -3.16
CA VAL A 159 -4.51 -17.70 -3.16
C VAL A 159 -5.04 -18.60 -4.27
N LYS A 160 -4.16 -18.95 -5.21
CA LYS A 160 -4.54 -19.55 -6.49
C LYS A 160 -5.55 -18.66 -7.23
N ASP A 161 -6.79 -19.10 -7.32
CA ASP A 161 -7.90 -18.48 -8.03
C ASP A 161 -8.99 -17.94 -7.09
N LYS A 162 -8.75 -17.94 -5.77
CA LYS A 162 -9.70 -17.52 -4.75
C LYS A 162 -9.29 -16.22 -4.08
N ILE A 163 -10.28 -15.36 -3.82
CA ILE A 163 -10.09 -14.12 -3.07
C ILE A 163 -10.67 -14.30 -1.67
N PHE A 164 -9.97 -13.82 -0.66
CA PHE A 164 -10.47 -13.84 0.71
C PHE A 164 -10.02 -12.59 1.47
N SER A 165 -10.78 -12.21 2.47
CA SER A 165 -10.46 -11.09 3.36
C SER A 165 -10.05 -11.61 4.73
N VAL A 166 -9.06 -10.96 5.34
CA VAL A 166 -8.54 -11.30 6.66
C VAL A 166 -8.60 -10.05 7.53
N ASP A 167 -9.21 -10.18 8.71
CA ASP A 167 -8.95 -9.29 9.84
C ASP A 167 -7.59 -9.68 10.43
N ILE A 168 -6.58 -8.85 10.17
CA ILE A 168 -5.18 -9.12 10.49
C ILE A 168 -4.99 -9.17 12.01
N GLY A 169 -5.59 -8.23 12.74
CA GLY A 169 -5.48 -8.14 14.20
C GLY A 169 -6.12 -9.33 14.91
N LYS A 170 -7.27 -9.80 14.41
CA LYS A 170 -7.95 -11.00 14.94
C LYS A 170 -7.40 -12.30 14.37
N LYS A 171 -6.62 -12.24 13.27
CA LYS A 171 -6.08 -13.39 12.53
C LYS A 171 -7.18 -14.29 11.95
N LYS A 172 -8.30 -13.68 11.53
CA LYS A 172 -9.50 -14.41 11.07
C LYS A 172 -9.89 -14.04 9.65
N VAL A 173 -10.36 -15.03 8.89
CA VAL A 173 -11.00 -14.81 7.60
C VAL A 173 -12.41 -14.27 7.83
N LEU A 174 -12.75 -13.17 7.16
CA LEU A 174 -14.09 -12.55 7.24
C LEU A 174 -15.01 -13.02 6.12
N GLY A 175 -14.45 -13.40 4.97
CA GLY A 175 -15.18 -13.93 3.84
C GLY A 175 -14.26 -14.43 2.74
N CYS A 176 -14.75 -15.37 1.94
CA CYS A 176 -14.09 -15.94 0.77
C CYS A 176 -15.03 -15.95 -0.43
N GLY A 177 -14.49 -15.64 -1.62
CA GLY A 177 -15.18 -15.63 -2.90
C GLY A 177 -14.52 -16.57 -3.92
#